data_AF-A0A268JM28-F1
#
_entry.id   AF-A0A268JM28-F1
#
_cell.length_a   1.000
_cell.length_b   1.000
_cell.length_c   1.000
_cell.angle_alpha   90.00
_cell.angle_beta   90.00
_cell.angle_gamma   90.00
#
_symmetry.space_group_name_H-M   'P 1'
#
loop_
_entity.id
_entity.type
_entity.pdbx_description
1 polymer ?
#
loop_
_entity_poly.entity_id
_entity_poly.type
_entity_poly.pdbx_seq_one_letter_code
_entity_poly.pdbx_strand_id
1 'polypeptide(L)'
;MRIIKYDLSSEAYGSKGKLVYGKKGTIADLIIDTGMLLWSNYDKVIPSLKTLNGIFLAGAFPCAGEWEPFEITVEEYDDLVQYLTSLPSHRPYRTFENT
;
A
#
# COMPACT_ATOMS: atom_id res chain seq x y z
N MET A 1 11.79 4.41 -5.29
CA MET A 1 10.73 4.42 -4.23
C MET A 1 11.23 4.99 -2.89
N ARG A 2 10.51 5.96 -2.30
CA ARG A 2 10.89 6.61 -1.03
C ARG A 2 10.52 5.82 0.24
N ILE A 3 11.11 6.20 1.36
CA ILE A 3 10.79 5.68 2.71
C ILE A 3 9.83 6.64 3.40
N ILE A 4 8.79 6.09 4.02
CA ILE A 4 7.79 6.78 4.82
C ILE A 4 7.74 6.21 6.23
N LYS A 5 7.21 6.99 7.17
CA LYS A 5 6.92 6.56 8.53
C LYS A 5 5.41 6.36 8.68
N TYR A 6 5.01 5.24 9.27
CA TYR A 6 3.60 4.91 9.49
C TYR A 6 3.43 4.02 10.72
N ASP A 7 2.20 4.01 11.22
CA ASP A 7 1.74 3.20 12.34
C ASP A 7 0.81 2.11 11.80
N LEU A 8 0.81 0.94 12.44
CA LEU A 8 -0.06 -0.19 12.10
C LEU A 8 -0.94 -0.56 13.29
N SER A 9 -2.21 -0.81 13.01
CA SER A 9 -3.13 -1.39 13.98
C SER A 9 -2.89 -2.89 14.14
N SER A 10 -3.48 -3.50 15.17
CA SER A 10 -3.37 -4.94 15.43
C SER A 10 -3.94 -5.81 14.30
N GLU A 11 -4.85 -5.25 13.51
CA GLU A 11 -5.54 -5.94 12.42
C GLU A 11 -4.79 -5.84 11.09
N ALA A 12 -3.77 -4.97 10.99
CA ALA A 12 -2.95 -4.87 9.80
C ALA A 12 -2.20 -6.19 9.52
N TYR A 13 -2.09 -6.56 8.25
CA TYR A 13 -1.35 -7.75 7.81
C TYR A 13 0.10 -7.77 8.30
N GLY A 14 0.77 -6.63 8.23
CA GLY A 14 2.17 -6.46 8.63
C GLY A 14 2.41 -6.39 10.14
N SER A 15 1.35 -6.31 10.94
CA SER A 15 1.45 -6.02 12.37
C SER A 15 1.57 -7.27 13.24
N LYS A 16 1.22 -8.44 12.69
CA LYS A 16 1.23 -9.74 13.38
C LYS A 16 0.42 -9.71 14.69
N GLY A 17 -0.72 -9.01 14.71
CA GLY A 17 -1.63 -8.96 15.85
C GLY A 17 -1.23 -7.95 16.93
N LYS A 18 -0.35 -6.98 16.63
CA LYS A 18 0.14 -5.99 17.60
C LYS A 18 0.08 -4.59 17.02
N LEU A 19 -0.10 -3.58 17.88
CA LEU A 19 0.11 -2.19 17.47
C LEU A 19 1.60 -1.96 17.18
N VAL A 20 1.91 -1.36 16.04
CA VAL A 20 3.28 -1.00 15.64
C VAL A 20 3.34 0.50 15.43
N TYR A 21 4.21 1.19 16.16
CA TYR A 21 4.37 2.64 16.06
C TYR A 21 5.68 3.01 15.39
N GLY A 22 5.62 4.01 14.52
CA GLY A 22 6.74 4.63 13.83
C GLY A 22 7.53 3.70 12.94
N LYS A 23 6.88 2.71 12.33
CA LYS A 23 7.52 1.82 11.37
C LYS A 23 8.03 2.65 10.19
N LYS A 24 9.25 2.37 9.75
CA LYS A 24 9.84 2.97 8.55
C LYS A 24 9.88 1.91 7.45
N GLY A 25 9.28 2.22 6.31
CA GLY A 25 9.23 1.33 5.16
C GLY A 25 8.96 2.09 3.88
N THR A 26 9.05 1.39 2.75
CA THR A 26 8.68 1.93 1.45
C THR A 26 7.16 2.07 1.31
N ILE A 27 6.71 2.74 0.24
CA ILE A 27 5.29 2.80 -0.12
C ILE A 27 4.73 1.39 -0.36
N ALA A 28 5.52 0.50 -0.96
CA ALA A 28 5.12 -0.89 -1.15
C ALA A 28 4.94 -1.62 0.19
N ASP A 29 5.84 -1.39 1.16
CA ASP A 29 5.70 -1.96 2.50
C ASP A 29 4.40 -1.49 3.16
N LEU A 30 4.07 -0.20 3.08
CA LEU A 30 2.79 0.31 3.59
C LEU A 30 1.60 -0.41 2.96
N ILE A 31 1.59 -0.60 1.63
CA ILE A 31 0.50 -1.29 0.92
C ILE A 31 0.37 -2.75 1.38
N ILE A 32 1.49 -3.45 1.53
CA ILE A 32 1.53 -4.85 1.94
C ILE A 32 1.10 -4.99 3.39
N ASP A 33 1.64 -4.14 4.26
CA ASP A 33 1.41 -4.20 5.70
C ASP A 33 -0.02 -3.82 6.08
N THR A 34 -0.61 -2.84 5.40
CA THR A 34 -2.03 -2.49 5.60
C THR A 34 -2.96 -3.48 4.92
N GLY A 35 -2.47 -4.23 3.92
CA GLY A 35 -3.28 -5.10 3.10
C GLY A 35 -4.32 -4.35 2.28
N MET A 36 -4.14 -3.04 2.04
CA MET A 36 -5.18 -2.19 1.44
C MET A 36 -5.66 -2.68 0.07
N LEU A 37 -4.75 -3.23 -0.73
CA LEU A 37 -5.07 -3.78 -2.05
C LEU A 37 -5.59 -5.22 -2.00
N LEU A 38 -5.67 -5.85 -0.83
CA LEU A 38 -6.26 -7.18 -0.66
C LEU A 38 -7.77 -7.13 -0.42
N TRP A 39 -8.32 -5.94 -0.13
CA TRP A 39 -9.76 -5.76 0.06
C TRP A 39 -10.52 -6.06 -1.22
N SER A 40 -11.78 -6.49 -1.09
CA SER A 40 -12.64 -6.89 -2.21
C SER A 40 -12.78 -5.83 -3.31
N ASN A 41 -12.64 -4.56 -2.95
CA ASN A 41 -12.72 -3.44 -3.88
C ASN A 41 -11.53 -3.36 -4.85
N TYR A 42 -10.38 -3.92 -4.47
CA TYR A 42 -9.14 -3.89 -5.26
C TYR A 42 -8.76 -5.27 -5.75
N ASP A 43 -8.82 -6.31 -4.90
CA ASP A 43 -8.53 -7.68 -5.30
C ASP A 43 -7.15 -7.85 -5.99
N LYS A 44 -6.15 -7.19 -5.41
CA LYS A 44 -4.78 -7.02 -5.92
C LYS A 44 -4.66 -6.25 -7.25
N VAL A 45 -5.72 -5.58 -7.69
CA VAL A 45 -5.64 -4.59 -8.75
C VAL A 45 -5.06 -3.30 -8.17
N ILE A 46 -3.92 -2.87 -8.72
CA ILE A 46 -3.28 -1.60 -8.39
C ILE A 46 -4.12 -0.50 -9.05
N PRO A 47 -4.73 0.41 -8.27
CA PRO A 47 -5.58 1.44 -8.84
C PRO A 47 -4.75 2.54 -9.50
N SER A 48 -5.42 3.46 -10.19
CA SER A 48 -4.74 4.58 -10.85
C SER A 48 -3.94 5.43 -9.85
N LEU A 49 -2.90 6.12 -10.33
CA LEU A 49 -2.13 7.09 -9.54
C LEU A 49 -3.04 8.06 -8.77
N LYS A 50 -4.05 8.61 -9.45
CA LYS A 50 -5.01 9.55 -8.83
C LYS A 50 -5.74 8.91 -7.64
N THR A 51 -6.15 7.66 -7.79
CA THR A 51 -6.84 6.92 -6.72
C THR A 51 -5.88 6.61 -5.56
N LEU A 52 -4.66 6.15 -5.85
CA LEU A 52 -3.65 5.90 -4.82
C LEU A 52 -3.30 7.17 -4.05
N ASN A 53 -3.06 8.29 -4.73
CA ASN A 53 -2.81 9.58 -4.07
C ASN A 53 -4.01 10.01 -3.22
N GLY A 54 -5.25 9.73 -3.65
CA GLY A 54 -6.43 9.94 -2.81
C GLY A 54 -6.40 9.14 -1.49
N ILE A 55 -5.93 7.89 -1.53
CA ILE A 55 -5.75 7.06 -0.33
C ILE A 55 -4.62 7.62 0.53
N PHE A 56 -3.46 7.92 -0.07
CA PHE A 56 -2.30 8.40 0.66
C PHE A 56 -2.51 9.78 1.30
N LEU A 57 -3.28 10.66 0.66
CA LEU A 57 -3.69 11.96 1.22
C LEU A 57 -4.69 11.83 2.36
N ALA A 58 -5.42 10.72 2.48
CA ALA A 58 -6.30 10.50 3.63
C ALA A 58 -5.51 10.32 4.93
N GLY A 59 -4.23 9.94 4.86
CA GLY A 59 -3.36 9.74 6.02
C GLY A 59 -3.68 8.50 6.85
N ALA A 60 -4.63 7.67 6.43
CA ALA A 60 -4.98 6.45 7.12
C ALA A 60 -5.69 5.46 6.20
N PHE A 61 -5.58 4.18 6.55
CA PHE A 61 -6.43 3.13 6.03
C PHE A 61 -7.23 2.50 7.17
N PRO A 62 -8.57 2.40 7.04
CA PRO A 62 -9.42 2.00 8.16
C PRO A 62 -9.01 0.64 8.73
N CYS A 63 -8.88 0.59 10.06
CA CYS A 63 -8.53 -0.62 10.80
C CYS A 63 -7.22 -1.29 10.34
N ALA A 64 -6.28 -0.54 9.76
CA ALA A 64 -5.00 -1.11 9.33
C ALA A 64 -3.80 -0.23 9.68
N GLY A 65 -3.85 1.08 9.41
CA GLY A 65 -2.70 1.93 9.70
C GLY A 65 -2.92 3.40 9.43
N GLU A 66 -2.01 4.21 9.94
CA GLU A 66 -2.02 5.68 9.88
C GLU A 66 -0.64 6.19 9.46
N TRP A 67 -0.60 7.32 8.74
CA TRP A 67 0.62 7.93 8.22
C TRP A 67 0.42 9.43 7.98
N GLU A 68 1.52 10.15 7.78
CA GLU A 68 1.44 11.56 7.37
C GLU A 68 0.95 11.67 5.91
N PRO A 69 -0.13 12.40 5.62
CA PRO A 69 -0.66 12.54 4.26
C PRO A 69 0.40 12.89 3.22
N PHE A 70 0.37 12.19 2.09
CA PHE A 70 1.35 12.40 1.03
C PHE A 70 0.81 12.08 -0.35
N GLU A 71 1.53 12.53 -1.38
CA GLU A 71 1.34 12.13 -2.78
C GLU A 71 2.61 11.51 -3.33
N ILE A 72 2.47 10.65 -4.32
CA ILE A 72 3.57 10.04 -5.07
C ILE A 72 3.57 10.56 -6.50
N THR A 73 4.74 10.63 -7.11
CA THR A 73 4.89 11.04 -8.51
C THR A 73 4.55 9.89 -9.46
N VAL A 74 4.52 10.18 -10.77
CA VAL A 74 4.35 9.14 -11.81
C VAL A 74 5.51 8.14 -11.76
N GLU A 75 6.73 8.62 -11.59
CA GLU A 75 7.92 7.76 -11.51
C GLU A 75 7.87 6.85 -10.26
N GLU A 76 7.44 7.39 -9.11
CA GLU A 76 7.24 6.59 -7.91
C GLU A 76 6.12 5.55 -8.06
N TYR A 77 5.10 5.87 -8.84
CA TYR A 77 4.01 4.95 -9.16
C TYR A 77 4.48 3.81 -10.07
N ASP A 78 5.25 4.12 -11.11
CA ASP A 78 5.78 3.11 -12.02
C ASP A 78 6.73 2.15 -11.28
N ASP A 79 7.63 2.70 -10.45
CA ASP A 79 8.46 1.94 -9.52
C ASP A 79 7.61 0.99 -8.63
N LEU A 80 6.51 1.51 -8.09
CA LEU A 80 5.62 0.77 -7.20
C LEU A 80 4.90 -0.37 -7.94
N VAL A 81 4.36 -0.10 -9.12
CA VAL A 81 3.70 -1.10 -9.96
C VAL A 81 4.69 -2.20 -10.33
N GLN A 82 5.88 -1.83 -10.81
CA GLN A 82 6.92 -2.80 -11.15
C GLN A 82 7.30 -3.66 -9.94
N TYR A 83 7.47 -3.05 -8.76
CA TYR A 83 7.79 -3.79 -7.56
C TYR A 83 6.67 -4.77 -7.17
N LEU A 84 5.43 -4.30 -7.03
CA LEU A 84 4.31 -5.12 -6.56
C LEU A 84 4.00 -6.27 -7.52
N THR A 85 4.09 -6.03 -8.83
CA THR A 85 3.85 -7.08 -9.85
C THR A 85 4.97 -8.11 -9.91
N SER A 86 6.20 -7.77 -9.48
CA SER A 86 7.33 -8.70 -9.41
C SER A 86 7.28 -9.66 -8.22
N LEU A 87 6.42 -9.40 -7.23
CA LEU A 87 6.35 -10.22 -6.02
C LEU A 87 5.81 -11.62 -6.32
N PRO A 88 6.49 -12.69 -5.87
CA PRO A 88 6.01 -14.04 -6.06
C PRO A 88 4.74 -14.27 -5.23
N SER A 89 3.62 -14.51 -5.89
CA SER A 89 2.34 -14.81 -5.23
C SER A 89 1.47 -15.67 -6.13
N HIS A 90 0.73 -16.61 -5.54
CA HIS A 90 -0.24 -17.44 -6.27
C HIS A 90 -1.28 -16.59 -7.02
N ARG A 91 -1.59 -15.41 -6.48
CA ARG A 91 -2.38 -14.38 -7.16
C ARG A 91 -1.55 -13.10 -7.19
N PRO A 92 -0.89 -12.76 -8.31
CA PRO A 92 -0.03 -11.59 -8.39
C PRO A 92 -0.84 -10.29 -8.35
N TYR A 93 -0.16 -9.19 -8.02
CA TYR A 93 -0.70 -7.85 -8.25
C TYR A 93 -0.80 -7.60 -9.75
N ARG A 94 -1.80 -6.82 -10.17
CA ARG A 94 -2.07 -6.51 -11.58
C ARG A 94 -2.55 -5.07 -11.75
N THR A 95 -2.37 -4.50 -12.93
CA THR A 95 -2.97 -3.22 -13.32
C THR A 95 -4.28 -3.48 -14.09
N PHE A 96 -5.13 -2.46 -14.22
CA PHE A 96 -6.36 -2.56 -15.03
C PHE A 96 -6.09 -2.95 -16.49
N GLU A 97 -4.94 -2.58 -17.05
CA GLU A 97 -4.54 -2.94 -18.41
C GLU A 97 -4.22 -4.44 -18.58
N ASN A 98 -3.99 -5.15 -17.47
CA ASN A 98 -3.65 -6.58 -17.42
C ASN A 98 -4.75 -7.43 -16.73
N THR A 99 -5.99 -6.95 -16.71
CA THR A 99 -7.17 -7.68 -16.19
C THR A 99 -8.10 -8.05 -17.32
#